data_AF-A0A7C5W0B9-F1
#
_entry.id   AF-A0A7C5W0B9-F1
#
_cell.length_a   1.000
_cell.length_b   1.000
_cell.length_c   1.000
_cell.angle_alpha   90.00
_cell.angle_beta   90.00
_cell.angle_gamma   90.00
#
_symmetry.space_group_name_H-M   'P 1'
#
loop_
_entity.id
_entity.type
_entity.pdbx_description
1 polymer ?
#
loop_
_entity_poly.entity_id
_entity_poly.type
_entity_poly.pdbx_seq_one_letter_code
_entity_poly.pdbx_strand_id
1 'polypeptide(L)'
;KIKNSGFKNVYFTKIDAFWGFQLFLEDKSVEKIYINYPCPWFKKRHFRRRITRREVLLVFFKKLKLGGEIIIRTDWFDFVRYTQEQAQNLFDISVRKIDVISPITKYERKWTNLGKDVYEMVLKKTKDLQNFDDIRTIEILKSEEMSNVIDKIKDLPQVYDFLLKLKGKELRLQDNTVAKIMNPYLGKNRLVAEAIISENSFIQRFFICICEKEDHYIIDVSEFSEVLRTKGILKFLRYLSDLISNYQKKATDNE
;
A
#
# COMPACT_ATOMS: atom_id res chain seq x y z
N LYS A 1 -8.37 -17.04 18.16
CA LYS A 1 -8.79 -18.36 17.59
C LYS A 1 -7.65 -19.00 16.80
N ILE A 2 -7.14 -18.40 15.71
CA ILE A 2 -6.06 -19.02 14.91
C ILE A 2 -4.70 -19.06 15.63
N LYS A 3 -4.34 -18.02 16.40
CA LYS A 3 -3.12 -18.03 17.23
C LYS A 3 -3.07 -19.20 18.23
N ASN A 4 -4.23 -19.75 18.61
CA ASN A 4 -4.35 -20.81 19.60
C ASN A 4 -4.58 -22.19 18.96
N SER A 5 -4.59 -22.32 17.62
CA SER A 5 -4.87 -23.57 16.92
C SER A 5 -3.62 -24.32 16.45
N GLY A 6 -2.41 -23.82 16.75
CA GLY A 6 -1.15 -24.50 16.42
C GLY A 6 -0.75 -24.50 14.93
N PHE A 7 -1.52 -23.81 14.06
CA PHE A 7 -1.16 -23.72 12.65
C PHE A 7 0.11 -22.90 12.45
N LYS A 8 1.06 -23.45 11.66
CA LYS A 8 2.35 -22.81 11.33
C LYS A 8 2.42 -22.28 9.90
N ASN A 9 1.39 -22.54 9.10
CA ASN A 9 1.32 -22.22 7.67
C ASN A 9 0.24 -21.16 7.36
N VAL A 10 -0.19 -20.40 8.36
CA VAL A 10 -1.20 -19.35 8.21
C VAL A 10 -0.62 -18.05 8.71
N TYR A 11 -0.56 -17.07 7.82
CA TYR A 11 -0.02 -15.74 8.08
C TYR A 11 -1.10 -14.69 7.84
N PHE A 12 -1.01 -13.58 8.56
CA PHE A 12 -1.93 -12.45 8.44
C PHE A 12 -1.13 -11.17 8.25
N THR A 13 -1.63 -10.29 7.41
CA THR A 13 -1.10 -8.94 7.26
C THR A 13 -2.26 -7.95 7.16
N LYS A 14 -1.98 -6.70 7.55
CA LYS A 14 -2.92 -5.59 7.49
C LYS A 14 -2.41 -4.59 6.46
N ILE A 15 -2.71 -4.84 5.20
CA ILE A 15 -2.36 -3.96 4.08
C ILE A 15 -3.46 -4.05 3.02
N ASP A 16 -3.58 -3.01 2.19
CA ASP A 16 -4.36 -3.11 0.95
C ASP A 16 -3.82 -4.26 0.08
N ALA A 17 -4.71 -5.12 -0.41
CA ALA A 17 -4.32 -6.34 -1.11
C ALA A 17 -3.55 -6.07 -2.42
N PHE A 18 -3.81 -4.95 -3.12
CA PHE A 18 -3.03 -4.58 -4.29
C PHE A 18 -1.55 -4.42 -3.92
N TRP A 19 -1.28 -3.63 -2.87
CA TRP A 19 0.08 -3.42 -2.37
C TRP A 19 0.67 -4.67 -1.71
N GLY A 20 -0.12 -5.42 -0.92
CA GLY A 20 0.36 -6.65 -0.29
C GLY A 20 0.87 -7.68 -1.31
N PHE A 21 0.15 -7.85 -2.43
CA PHE A 21 0.60 -8.74 -3.49
C PHE A 21 1.87 -8.23 -4.17
N GLN A 22 1.97 -6.93 -4.44
CA GLN A 22 3.16 -6.37 -5.08
C GLN A 22 4.41 -6.43 -4.21
N LEU A 23 4.26 -6.14 -2.92
CA LEU A 23 5.37 -5.88 -2.00
C LEU A 23 5.84 -7.15 -1.27
N PHE A 24 4.97 -8.13 -1.03
CA PHE A 24 5.30 -9.30 -0.21
C PHE A 24 5.43 -10.60 -0.99
N LEU A 25 4.93 -10.67 -2.22
CA LEU A 25 4.91 -11.90 -3.01
C LEU A 25 5.80 -11.78 -4.23
N GLU A 26 6.58 -12.82 -4.48
CA GLU A 26 7.38 -12.93 -5.71
C GLU A 26 6.47 -13.17 -6.92
N ASP A 27 6.95 -12.80 -8.10
CA ASP A 27 6.25 -13.12 -9.35
C ASP A 27 6.22 -14.63 -9.55
N LYS A 28 5.12 -15.14 -10.12
CA LYS A 28 4.94 -16.58 -10.38
C LYS A 28 5.11 -17.47 -9.12
N SER A 29 4.77 -16.96 -7.93
CA SER A 29 4.89 -17.71 -6.67
C SER A 29 3.54 -18.25 -6.15
N VAL A 30 2.42 -17.65 -6.57
CA VAL A 30 1.08 -17.95 -6.04
C VAL A 30 0.38 -19.02 -6.88
N GLU A 31 -0.19 -20.03 -6.22
CA GLU A 31 -0.98 -21.06 -6.90
C GLU A 31 -2.47 -20.69 -7.00
N LYS A 32 -3.07 -20.24 -5.88
CA LYS A 32 -4.48 -19.88 -5.80
C LYS A 32 -4.71 -18.60 -5.03
N ILE A 33 -5.63 -17.78 -5.52
CA ILE A 33 -6.11 -16.57 -4.86
C ILE A 33 -7.60 -16.73 -4.60
N TYR A 34 -8.03 -16.61 -3.36
CA TYR A 34 -9.44 -16.68 -2.99
C TYR A 34 -9.99 -15.29 -2.67
N ILE A 35 -11.08 -14.89 -3.35
CA ILE A 35 -11.78 -13.62 -3.13
C ILE A 35 -13.23 -13.94 -2.77
N ASN A 36 -13.54 -13.94 -1.48
CA ASN A 36 -14.87 -14.30 -0.98
C ASN A 36 -15.67 -13.05 -0.63
N TYR A 37 -16.81 -12.88 -1.30
CA TYR A 37 -17.80 -11.82 -1.06
C TYR A 37 -17.18 -10.41 -1.02
N PRO A 38 -16.44 -10.01 -2.07
CA PRO A 38 -15.83 -8.69 -2.11
C PRO A 38 -16.90 -7.59 -2.09
N CYS A 39 -16.53 -6.42 -1.55
CA CYS A 39 -17.45 -5.29 -1.55
C CYS A 39 -17.90 -4.97 -2.99
N PRO A 40 -19.22 -5.01 -3.28
CA PRO A 40 -19.70 -4.97 -4.66
C PRO A 40 -19.51 -3.61 -5.33
N TRP A 41 -19.58 -2.51 -4.57
CA TRP A 41 -19.56 -1.15 -5.11
C TRP A 41 -20.58 -0.96 -6.25
N PHE A 42 -21.87 -0.95 -5.89
CA PHE A 42 -23.00 -0.97 -6.84
C PHE A 42 -22.99 0.17 -7.87
N LYS A 43 -22.52 1.36 -7.50
CA LYS A 43 -22.56 2.56 -8.35
C LYS A 43 -21.34 2.62 -9.28
N LYS A 44 -21.53 2.91 -10.57
CA LYS A 44 -20.45 3.04 -11.59
C LYS A 44 -19.27 3.88 -11.13
N ARG A 45 -19.52 5.03 -10.50
CA ARG A 45 -18.48 5.93 -9.95
C ARG A 45 -17.56 5.27 -8.91
N HIS A 46 -17.94 4.13 -8.34
CA HIS A 46 -17.15 3.39 -7.35
C HIS A 46 -16.43 2.17 -7.95
N PHE A 47 -16.56 1.87 -9.24
CA PHE A 47 -15.97 0.66 -9.83
C PHE A 47 -14.45 0.62 -9.69
N ARG A 48 -13.78 1.78 -9.65
CA ARG A 48 -12.35 1.90 -9.34
C ARG A 48 -11.95 1.35 -7.97
N ARG A 49 -12.90 1.11 -7.06
CA ARG A 49 -12.66 0.53 -5.72
C ARG A 49 -12.84 -0.99 -5.69
N ARG A 50 -13.28 -1.62 -6.79
CA ARG A 50 -13.43 -3.09 -6.85
C ARG A 50 -12.06 -3.75 -6.89
N ILE A 51 -11.93 -4.83 -6.13
CA ILE A 51 -10.71 -5.66 -6.11
C ILE A 51 -10.47 -6.38 -7.45
N THR A 52 -11.49 -6.47 -8.31
CA THR A 52 -11.43 -7.08 -9.64
C THR A 52 -11.27 -6.05 -10.77
N ARG A 53 -10.90 -4.80 -10.47
CA ARG A 53 -10.53 -3.84 -11.52
C ARG A 53 -9.31 -4.34 -12.30
N ARG A 54 -9.23 -4.01 -13.60
CA ARG A 54 -8.19 -4.50 -14.53
C ARG A 54 -6.77 -4.49 -13.97
N GLU A 55 -6.42 -3.38 -13.33
CA GLU A 55 -5.10 -3.16 -12.74
C GLU A 55 -4.76 -4.15 -11.61
N VAL A 56 -5.71 -4.44 -10.73
CA VAL A 56 -5.48 -5.39 -9.63
C VAL A 56 -5.39 -6.82 -10.18
N LEU A 57 -6.21 -7.13 -11.20
CA LEU A 57 -6.14 -8.42 -11.89
C LEU A 57 -4.79 -8.63 -12.59
N LEU A 58 -4.15 -7.57 -13.12
CA LEU A 58 -2.79 -7.65 -13.66
C LEU A 58 -1.76 -7.99 -12.60
N VAL A 59 -1.86 -7.39 -11.40
CA VAL A 59 -0.99 -7.74 -10.28
C VAL A 59 -1.18 -9.20 -9.90
N PHE A 60 -2.43 -9.65 -9.73
CA PHE A 60 -2.71 -11.06 -9.43
C PHE A 60 -2.18 -11.99 -10.52
N PHE A 61 -2.39 -11.66 -11.79
CA PHE A 61 -1.86 -12.41 -12.93
C PHE A 61 -0.33 -12.54 -12.90
N LYS A 62 0.38 -11.44 -12.59
CA LYS A 62 1.84 -11.42 -12.48
C LYS A 62 2.35 -12.31 -11.34
N LYS A 63 1.64 -12.33 -10.20
CA LYS A 63 1.99 -13.15 -9.04
C LYS A 63 1.60 -14.63 -9.16
N LEU A 64 0.62 -14.95 -9.99
CA LEU A 64 0.21 -16.34 -10.24
C LEU A 64 1.24 -17.13 -11.07
N LYS A 65 1.44 -18.39 -10.67
CA LYS A 65 2.08 -19.44 -11.49
C LYS A 65 1.27 -19.69 -12.76
N LEU A 66 1.92 -20.21 -13.80
CA LEU A 66 1.19 -20.75 -14.95
C LEU A 66 0.30 -21.91 -14.46
N GLY A 67 -0.96 -21.92 -14.88
CA GLY A 67 -1.99 -22.82 -14.38
C GLY A 67 -2.67 -22.39 -13.08
N GLY A 68 -2.17 -21.35 -12.40
CA GLY A 68 -2.75 -20.82 -11.17
C GLY A 68 -4.10 -20.13 -11.36
N GLU A 69 -4.86 -20.01 -10.28
CA GLU A 69 -6.29 -19.66 -10.33
C GLU A 69 -6.67 -18.54 -9.35
N ILE A 70 -7.57 -17.66 -9.79
CA ILE A 70 -8.33 -16.78 -8.90
C ILE A 70 -9.73 -17.35 -8.77
N ILE A 71 -10.14 -17.71 -7.56
CA ILE A 71 -11.46 -18.24 -7.25
C ILE A 71 -12.24 -17.16 -6.51
N ILE A 72 -13.31 -16.69 -7.14
CA ILE A 72 -14.12 -15.58 -6.67
C ILE A 72 -15.51 -16.10 -6.35
N ARG A 73 -15.96 -15.87 -5.12
CA ARG A 73 -17.34 -16.16 -4.70
C ARG A 73 -18.09 -14.87 -4.43
N THR A 74 -19.30 -14.76 -4.98
CA THR A 74 -20.15 -13.57 -4.84
C THR A 74 -21.62 -13.94 -4.97
N ASP A 75 -22.49 -13.19 -4.31
CA ASP A 75 -23.95 -13.26 -4.41
C ASP A 75 -24.52 -12.29 -5.47
N TRP A 76 -23.66 -11.52 -6.14
CA TRP A 76 -24.09 -10.48 -7.07
C TRP A 76 -23.57 -10.70 -8.50
N PHE A 77 -24.49 -11.00 -9.42
CA PHE A 77 -24.15 -11.35 -10.80
C PHE A 77 -23.57 -10.18 -11.61
N ASP A 78 -23.92 -8.92 -11.33
CA ASP A 78 -23.27 -7.80 -12.05
C ASP A 78 -21.79 -7.62 -11.65
N PHE A 79 -21.40 -8.08 -10.46
CA PHE A 79 -19.98 -8.16 -10.09
C PHE A 79 -19.25 -9.19 -10.94
N VAL A 80 -19.90 -10.33 -11.21
CA VAL A 80 -19.42 -11.37 -12.13
C VAL A 80 -19.21 -10.74 -13.50
N ARG A 81 -20.25 -10.15 -14.11
CA ARG A 81 -20.17 -9.52 -15.43
C ARG A 81 -19.03 -8.50 -15.54
N TYR A 82 -18.95 -7.58 -14.57
CA TYR A 82 -17.85 -6.62 -14.51
C TYR A 82 -16.48 -7.30 -14.45
N THR A 83 -16.34 -8.32 -13.60
CA THR A 83 -15.07 -9.03 -13.46
C THR A 83 -14.68 -9.76 -14.76
N GLN A 84 -15.63 -10.32 -15.50
CA GLN A 84 -15.38 -10.93 -16.81
C GLN A 84 -14.82 -9.89 -17.80
N GLU A 85 -15.44 -8.71 -17.87
CA GLU A 85 -14.95 -7.61 -18.71
C GLU A 85 -13.51 -7.21 -18.33
N GLN A 86 -13.21 -7.11 -17.03
CA GLN A 86 -11.87 -6.75 -16.57
C GLN A 86 -10.85 -7.89 -16.74
N ALA A 87 -11.28 -9.15 -16.74
CA ALA A 87 -10.40 -10.32 -16.86
C ALA A 87 -10.14 -10.72 -18.33
N GLN A 88 -10.85 -10.11 -19.28
CA GLN A 88 -10.76 -10.42 -20.69
C GLN A 88 -9.31 -10.33 -21.20
N ASN A 89 -8.93 -11.30 -22.03
CA ASN A 89 -7.59 -11.47 -22.62
C ASN A 89 -6.47 -11.79 -21.62
N LEU A 90 -6.73 -11.77 -20.31
CA LEU A 90 -5.78 -12.20 -19.28
C LEU A 90 -5.97 -13.66 -18.92
N PHE A 91 -7.19 -14.05 -18.58
CA PHE A 91 -7.50 -15.36 -18.01
C PHE A 91 -8.43 -16.17 -18.90
N ASP A 92 -8.38 -17.48 -18.75
CA ASP A 92 -9.49 -18.34 -19.10
C ASP A 92 -10.55 -18.25 -17.98
N ILE A 93 -11.82 -18.10 -18.35
CA ILE A 93 -12.88 -17.68 -17.44
C ILE A 93 -13.99 -18.73 -17.41
N SER A 94 -14.29 -19.24 -16.22
CA SER A 94 -15.46 -20.07 -16.00
C SER A 94 -16.32 -19.47 -14.89
N VAL A 95 -17.64 -19.59 -15.04
CA VAL A 95 -18.62 -19.09 -14.08
C VAL A 95 -19.69 -20.15 -13.90
N ARG A 96 -20.06 -20.43 -12.66
CA ARG A 96 -21.18 -21.31 -12.32
C ARG A 96 -21.93 -20.79 -11.11
N LYS A 97 -23.23 -21.06 -11.09
CA LYS A 97 -24.02 -20.99 -9.86
C LYS A 97 -23.67 -22.23 -9.02
N ILE A 98 -23.45 -22.05 -7.73
CA ILE A 98 -23.07 -23.13 -6.82
C ILE A 98 -24.05 -23.25 -5.67
N ASP A 99 -24.22 -24.48 -5.20
CA ASP A 99 -24.77 -24.74 -3.88
C ASP A 99 -23.64 -24.59 -2.86
N VAL A 100 -23.88 -23.81 -1.80
CA VAL A 100 -22.84 -23.56 -0.80
C VAL A 100 -22.73 -24.77 0.14
N ILE A 101 -21.67 -25.55 -0.04
CA ILE A 101 -21.38 -26.73 0.77
C ILE A 101 -20.26 -26.41 1.78
N SER A 102 -20.28 -27.09 2.92
CA SER A 102 -19.30 -26.95 4.00
C SER A 102 -17.84 -27.10 3.51
N PRO A 103 -16.89 -26.30 4.03
CA PRO A 103 -17.05 -25.30 5.09
C PRO A 103 -17.70 -24.00 4.59
N ILE A 104 -18.76 -23.56 5.28
CA ILE A 104 -19.49 -22.33 4.98
C ILE A 104 -19.10 -21.20 5.93
N THR A 105 -18.90 -20.02 5.39
CA THR A 105 -18.77 -18.76 6.12
C THR A 105 -20.09 -18.40 6.81
N LYS A 106 -20.02 -17.52 7.82
CA LYS A 106 -21.23 -16.96 8.44
C LYS A 106 -22.12 -16.23 7.43
N TYR A 107 -21.49 -15.61 6.42
CA TYR A 107 -22.16 -14.88 5.35
C TYR A 107 -22.93 -15.83 4.43
N GLU A 108 -22.26 -16.89 3.95
CA GLU A 108 -22.88 -17.95 3.15
C GLU A 108 -24.10 -18.55 3.85
N ARG A 109 -23.97 -18.92 5.13
CA ARG A 109 -25.09 -19.46 5.92
C ARG A 109 -26.31 -18.53 5.92
N LYS A 110 -26.09 -17.23 6.12
CA LYS A 110 -27.16 -16.23 6.12
C LYS A 110 -27.82 -16.14 4.74
N TRP A 111 -27.03 -16.14 3.66
CA TRP A 111 -27.57 -15.98 2.31
C TRP A 111 -28.28 -17.20 1.76
N THR A 112 -27.75 -18.39 2.03
CA THR A 112 -28.43 -19.63 1.67
C THR A 112 -29.78 -19.73 2.38
N ASN A 113 -29.86 -19.34 3.66
CA ASN A 113 -31.15 -19.27 4.38
C ASN A 113 -32.14 -18.27 3.78
N LEU A 114 -31.66 -17.27 3.04
CA LEU A 114 -32.49 -16.28 2.34
C LEU A 114 -32.77 -16.68 0.88
N GLY A 115 -32.40 -17.90 0.46
CA GLY A 115 -32.59 -18.40 -0.89
C GLY A 115 -31.84 -17.58 -1.95
N LYS A 116 -30.74 -16.92 -1.59
CA LYS A 116 -29.94 -16.13 -2.53
C LYS A 116 -28.98 -17.01 -3.31
N ASP A 117 -28.85 -16.69 -4.59
CA ASP A 117 -27.91 -17.33 -5.48
C ASP A 117 -26.47 -16.98 -5.11
N VAL A 118 -25.59 -17.97 -5.22
CA VAL A 118 -24.15 -17.78 -5.07
C VAL A 118 -23.49 -18.21 -6.37
N TYR A 119 -22.59 -17.36 -6.84
CA TYR A 119 -21.80 -17.56 -8.04
C TYR A 119 -20.34 -17.80 -7.66
N GLU A 120 -19.74 -18.79 -8.31
CA GLU A 120 -18.31 -19.02 -8.30
C GLU A 120 -17.76 -18.72 -9.69
N MET A 121 -16.76 -17.84 -9.75
CA MET A 121 -15.99 -17.57 -10.94
C MET A 121 -14.55 -18.04 -10.72
N VAL A 122 -14.00 -18.76 -11.70
CA VAL A 122 -12.60 -19.13 -11.73
C VAL A 122 -11.93 -18.41 -12.90
N LEU A 123 -10.87 -17.68 -12.60
CA LEU A 123 -9.97 -17.05 -13.56
C LEU A 123 -8.66 -17.84 -13.58
N LYS A 124 -8.40 -18.60 -14.65
CA LYS A 124 -7.22 -19.46 -14.77
C LYS A 124 -6.16 -18.83 -15.65
N LYS A 125 -4.92 -18.77 -15.16
CA LYS A 125 -3.77 -18.28 -15.92
C LYS A 125 -3.26 -19.38 -16.85
N THR A 126 -3.60 -19.30 -18.14
CA THR A 126 -3.23 -20.31 -19.15
C THR A 126 -2.05 -19.91 -20.03
N LYS A 127 -1.63 -18.65 -19.97
CA LYS A 127 -0.51 -18.08 -20.71
C LYS A 127 0.27 -17.13 -19.82
N ASP A 128 1.46 -16.73 -20.26
CA ASP A 128 2.20 -15.64 -19.66
C ASP A 128 2.13 -14.40 -20.55
N LEU A 129 2.36 -13.23 -19.96
CA LEU A 129 2.49 -11.97 -20.70
C LEU A 129 3.94 -11.52 -20.62
N GLN A 130 4.48 -11.05 -21.75
CA GLN A 130 5.86 -10.56 -21.78
C GLN A 130 5.98 -9.12 -21.26
N ASN A 131 4.88 -8.35 -21.25
CA ASN A 131 4.90 -6.95 -20.86
C ASN A 131 3.79 -6.60 -19.84
N PHE A 132 4.18 -5.87 -18.79
CA PHE A 132 3.35 -5.40 -17.68
C PHE A 132 3.50 -3.88 -17.42
N ASP A 133 3.92 -3.10 -18.42
CA ASP A 133 4.28 -1.67 -18.28
C ASP A 133 3.20 -0.80 -17.58
N ASP A 134 1.93 -1.18 -17.65
CA ASP A 134 0.81 -0.43 -17.04
C ASP A 134 0.61 -0.68 -15.53
N ILE A 135 1.38 -1.57 -14.90
CA ILE A 135 1.25 -1.82 -13.46
C ILE A 135 2.02 -0.75 -12.69
N ARG A 136 1.32 0.09 -11.93
CA ARG A 136 1.94 1.01 -10.95
C ARG A 136 2.79 0.21 -9.97
N THR A 137 4.07 0.54 -9.84
CA THR A 137 4.99 -0.12 -8.91
C THR A 137 5.50 0.84 -7.85
N ILE A 138 6.01 0.28 -6.76
CA ILE A 138 6.76 0.99 -5.73
C ILE A 138 8.04 0.21 -5.47
N GLU A 139 9.14 0.95 -5.43
CA GLU A 139 10.47 0.42 -5.12
C GLU A 139 10.67 0.45 -3.60
N ILE A 140 10.75 -0.74 -2.99
CA ILE A 140 11.14 -0.91 -1.60
C ILE A 140 12.67 -0.91 -1.52
N LEU A 141 13.21 -0.10 -0.63
CA LEU A 141 14.63 -0.03 -0.36
C LEU A 141 15.00 -1.09 0.68
N LYS A 142 16.15 -1.73 0.48
CA LYS A 142 16.78 -2.54 1.53
C LYS A 142 17.28 -1.65 2.67
N SER A 143 17.48 -2.23 3.84
CA SER A 143 17.89 -1.45 5.03
C SER A 143 19.20 -0.70 4.81
N GLU A 144 20.12 -1.26 4.02
CA GLU A 144 21.42 -0.68 3.71
C GLU A 144 21.35 0.49 2.70
N GLU A 145 20.30 0.53 1.89
CA GLU A 145 20.07 1.58 0.88
C GLU A 145 19.41 2.84 1.47
N MET A 146 18.90 2.71 2.70
CA MET A 146 18.38 3.82 3.50
C MET A 146 19.52 4.57 4.15
N SER A 147 20.20 5.42 3.39
CA SER A 147 21.15 6.38 3.94
C SER A 147 20.39 7.38 4.84
N ASN A 148 20.78 7.47 6.12
CA ASN A 148 20.40 8.59 6.98
C ASN A 148 20.63 9.91 6.24
N VAL A 149 19.64 10.80 6.23
CA VAL A 149 19.83 12.12 5.65
C VAL A 149 20.52 12.97 6.71
N ILE A 150 21.81 13.24 6.46
CA ILE A 150 22.65 14.04 7.34
C ILE A 150 22.39 15.50 7.01
N ASP A 151 21.96 16.26 8.00
CA ASP A 151 21.74 17.68 7.87
C ASP A 151 22.59 18.43 8.89
N LYS A 152 23.16 19.57 8.47
CA LYS A 152 23.91 20.48 9.35
C LYS A 152 22.92 21.41 10.06
N ILE A 153 22.00 20.83 10.82
CA ILE A 153 21.02 21.61 11.59
C ILE A 153 21.77 22.31 12.71
N LYS A 154 21.63 23.64 12.78
CA LYS A 154 22.29 24.47 13.79
C LYS A 154 21.42 24.74 15.02
N ASP A 155 20.11 24.79 14.83
CA ASP A 155 19.13 25.17 15.84
C ASP A 155 17.83 24.35 15.67
N LEU A 156 17.54 23.49 16.64
CA LEU A 156 16.38 22.59 16.61
C LEU A 156 15.04 23.31 16.87
N PRO A 157 14.93 24.24 17.84
CA PRO A 157 13.80 25.18 17.93
C PRO A 157 13.48 25.91 16.61
N GLN A 158 14.49 26.42 15.90
CA GLN A 158 14.25 27.09 14.61
C GLN A 158 13.68 26.13 13.55
N VAL A 159 14.14 24.87 13.52
CA VAL A 159 13.57 23.83 12.65
C VAL A 159 12.14 23.48 13.05
N TYR A 160 11.83 23.45 14.33
CA TYR A 160 10.46 23.24 14.82
C TYR A 160 9.50 24.31 14.30
N ASP A 161 9.87 25.59 14.40
CA ASP A 161 9.05 26.70 13.86
C ASP A 161 8.88 26.60 12.35
N PHE A 162 9.91 26.17 11.63
CA PHE A 162 9.81 25.91 10.19
C PHE A 162 8.81 24.79 9.87
N LEU A 163 8.86 23.66 10.59
CA LEU A 163 7.93 22.56 10.39
C LEU A 163 6.49 22.93 10.77
N LEU A 164 6.28 23.78 11.77
CA LEU A 164 4.98 24.37 12.07
C LEU A 164 4.43 25.17 10.88
N LYS A 165 5.29 25.94 10.18
CA LYS A 165 4.90 26.67 8.95
C LYS A 165 4.57 25.74 7.78
N LEU A 166 5.10 24.51 7.76
CA LEU A 166 4.80 23.49 6.74
C LEU A 166 3.58 22.61 7.09
N LYS A 167 3.11 22.64 8.33
CA LYS A 167 1.99 21.82 8.81
C LYS A 167 0.79 21.84 7.85
N GLY A 168 0.40 20.66 7.38
CA GLY A 168 -0.74 20.44 6.50
C GLY A 168 -0.55 20.84 5.03
N LYS A 169 0.56 21.52 4.68
CA LYS A 169 0.84 21.92 3.30
C LYS A 169 1.25 20.72 2.46
N GLU A 170 0.81 20.72 1.19
CA GLU A 170 1.22 19.72 0.21
C GLU A 170 2.63 19.99 -0.28
N LEU A 171 3.54 19.07 0.04
CA LEU A 171 4.88 19.01 -0.52
C LEU A 171 4.81 18.09 -1.73
N ARG A 172 4.85 18.65 -2.93
CA ARG A 172 4.83 17.88 -4.19
C ARG A 172 6.25 17.54 -4.59
N LEU A 173 6.52 16.25 -4.67
CA LEU A 173 7.79 15.69 -5.12
C LEU A 173 7.66 15.17 -6.56
N GLN A 174 8.75 14.67 -7.12
CA GLN A 174 8.76 13.99 -8.43
C GLN A 174 7.91 12.70 -8.41
N ASP A 175 7.62 12.16 -9.60
CA ASP A 175 6.98 10.85 -9.79
C ASP A 175 5.61 10.67 -9.09
N ASN A 176 4.74 11.69 -9.15
CA ASN A 176 3.42 11.69 -8.51
C ASN A 176 3.46 11.42 -6.99
N THR A 177 4.56 11.79 -6.34
CA THR A 177 4.70 11.67 -4.88
C THR A 177 4.28 12.95 -4.19
N VAL A 178 3.39 12.85 -3.20
CA VAL A 178 2.96 13.99 -2.38
C VAL A 178 3.17 13.64 -0.92
N ALA A 179 3.78 14.54 -0.16
CA ALA A 179 3.99 14.40 1.27
C ALA A 179 3.36 15.56 2.05
N LYS A 180 3.02 15.30 3.31
CA LYS A 180 2.55 16.30 4.27
C LYS A 180 3.24 16.07 5.61
N ILE A 181 3.70 17.14 6.23
CA ILE A 181 4.03 17.17 7.65
C ILE A 181 2.77 17.57 8.41
N MET A 182 2.44 16.86 9.49
CA MET A 182 1.21 17.05 10.24
C MET A 182 1.49 17.64 11.62
N ASN A 183 1.99 16.84 12.56
CA ASN A 183 2.14 17.26 13.94
C ASN A 183 3.62 17.20 14.33
N PRO A 184 4.35 18.32 14.27
CA PRO A 184 5.70 18.40 14.82
C PRO A 184 5.65 18.56 16.35
N TYR A 185 6.63 17.97 17.03
CA TYR A 185 6.82 17.97 18.47
C TYR A 185 8.30 18.21 18.76
N LEU A 186 8.60 19.23 19.55
CA LEU A 186 9.95 19.53 20.00
C LEU A 186 10.19 18.91 21.38
N GLY A 187 11.22 18.08 21.48
CA GLY A 187 11.81 17.62 22.73
C GLY A 187 13.16 18.30 23.00
N LYS A 188 13.84 17.89 24.07
CA LYS A 188 15.10 18.51 24.51
C LYS A 188 16.23 18.46 23.46
N ASN A 189 16.47 17.28 22.87
CA ASN A 189 17.53 17.03 21.89
C ASN A 189 17.01 16.28 20.64
N ARG A 190 15.69 16.29 20.45
CA ARG A 190 15.04 15.61 19.34
C ARG A 190 13.78 16.33 18.94
N LEU A 191 13.48 16.29 17.65
CA LEU A 191 12.21 16.72 17.09
C LEU A 191 11.57 15.51 16.43
N VAL A 192 10.27 15.33 16.65
CA VAL A 192 9.50 14.28 16.00
C VAL A 192 8.34 14.92 15.25
N ALA A 193 8.10 14.52 14.01
CA ALA A 193 6.97 14.99 13.24
C ALA A 193 6.20 13.85 12.62
N GLU A 194 4.88 13.86 12.78
CA GLU A 194 4.01 12.96 12.03
C GLU A 194 4.01 13.37 10.55
N ALA A 195 4.17 12.41 9.66
CA ALA A 195 4.17 12.59 8.22
C ALA A 195 3.22 11.62 7.51
N ILE A 196 2.67 12.08 6.38
CA ILE A 196 1.88 11.28 5.46
C ILE A 196 2.54 11.40 4.09
N ILE A 197 2.80 10.27 3.42
CA ILE A 197 3.25 10.23 2.04
C ILE A 197 2.25 9.46 1.18
N SER A 198 2.02 9.92 -0.05
CA SER A 198 1.25 9.25 -1.09
C SER A 198 2.14 9.06 -2.31
N GLU A 199 2.50 7.81 -2.62
CA GLU A 199 3.32 7.40 -3.76
C GLU A 199 2.47 6.51 -4.67
N ASN A 200 2.17 6.92 -5.91
CA ASN A 200 1.35 6.08 -6.81
C ASN A 200 0.00 5.62 -6.19
N SER A 201 -0.58 6.40 -5.27
CA SER A 201 -1.75 6.07 -4.44
C SER A 201 -1.53 5.08 -3.29
N PHE A 202 -0.30 4.63 -3.03
CA PHE A 202 0.07 4.02 -1.76
C PHE A 202 0.25 5.12 -0.72
N ILE A 203 -0.57 5.07 0.32
CA ILE A 203 -0.52 6.06 1.39
C ILE A 203 0.10 5.41 2.62
N GLN A 204 1.15 6.03 3.13
CA GLN A 204 1.80 5.63 4.37
C GLN A 204 1.79 6.78 5.37
N ARG A 205 1.58 6.45 6.64
CA ARG A 205 1.64 7.38 7.76
C ARG A 205 2.73 6.90 8.71
N PHE A 206 3.65 7.77 9.05
CA PHE A 206 4.82 7.44 9.88
C PHE A 206 5.30 8.68 10.62
N PHE A 207 6.28 8.50 11.50
CA PHE A 207 6.95 9.59 12.20
C PHE A 207 8.35 9.79 11.63
N ILE A 208 8.74 11.04 11.44
CA ILE A 208 10.12 11.45 11.18
C ILE A 208 10.76 11.82 12.52
N CYS A 209 11.97 11.35 12.81
CA CYS A 209 12.84 11.96 13.84
C CYS A 209 13.87 12.86 13.19
N ILE A 210 14.09 14.03 13.78
CA ILE A 210 15.31 14.80 13.68
C ILE A 210 16.02 14.69 15.03
N CYS A 211 17.12 13.97 15.05
CA CYS A 211 17.78 13.52 16.26
C CYS A 211 19.24 14.05 16.25
N GLU A 212 19.69 14.66 17.35
CA GLU A 212 21.07 15.13 17.51
C GLU A 212 22.06 13.94 17.61
N LYS A 213 23.20 14.07 16.96
CA LYS A 213 24.40 13.24 17.09
C LYS A 213 25.58 14.15 17.43
N GLU A 214 26.71 13.54 17.83
CA GLU A 214 27.88 14.24 18.40
C GLU A 214 28.21 15.58 17.70
N ASP A 215 28.25 15.61 16.35
CA ASP A 215 28.57 16.81 15.57
C ASP A 215 27.54 17.19 14.47
N HIS A 216 26.38 16.55 14.42
CA HIS A 216 25.38 16.76 13.36
C HIS A 216 23.98 16.30 13.75
N TYR A 217 22.97 16.60 12.94
CA TYR A 217 21.64 16.04 13.10
C TYR A 217 21.32 15.03 12.00
N ILE A 218 20.55 14.01 12.36
CA ILE A 218 20.06 13.01 11.43
C ILE A 218 18.55 13.16 11.28
N ILE A 219 18.08 13.20 10.04
CA ILE A 219 16.66 13.08 9.67
C ILE A 219 16.41 11.64 9.20
N ASP A 220 15.57 10.90 9.91
CA ASP A 220 15.18 9.53 9.54
C ASP A 220 13.71 9.24 9.89
N VAL A 221 13.19 8.12 9.38
CA VAL A 221 11.96 7.51 9.87
C VAL A 221 12.20 6.99 11.30
N SER A 222 11.34 7.41 12.22
CA SER A 222 11.31 6.93 13.60
C SER A 222 11.16 5.41 13.66
N GLU A 223 11.93 4.76 14.54
CA GLU A 223 11.87 3.32 14.82
C GLU A 223 10.49 2.84 15.28
N PHE A 224 9.67 3.74 15.83
CA PHE A 224 8.30 3.44 16.24
C PHE A 224 7.29 3.44 15.07
N SER A 225 7.76 3.66 13.84
CA SER A 225 6.91 3.66 12.65
C SER A 225 6.87 2.29 11.99
N GLU A 226 5.68 1.69 11.94
CA GLU A 226 5.42 0.52 11.12
C GLU A 226 5.18 0.95 9.66
N VAL A 227 6.26 1.17 8.91
CA VAL A 227 6.21 1.68 7.54
C VAL A 227 7.13 0.88 6.62
N LEU A 228 6.72 0.73 5.35
CA LEU A 228 7.61 0.18 4.33
C LEU A 228 8.53 1.30 3.86
N ARG A 229 9.84 1.08 3.99
CA ARG A 229 10.87 2.04 3.56
C ARG A 229 10.96 2.05 2.03
N THR A 230 10.18 2.94 1.41
CA THR A 230 10.10 3.12 -0.04
C THR A 230 11.10 4.18 -0.51
N LYS A 231 11.41 4.17 -1.81
CA LYS A 231 12.22 5.22 -2.43
C LYS A 231 11.59 6.60 -2.32
N GLY A 232 10.26 6.73 -2.33
CA GLY A 232 9.60 8.02 -2.14
C GLY A 232 9.75 8.55 -0.72
N ILE A 233 9.80 7.68 0.32
CA ILE A 233 10.15 8.11 1.67
C ILE A 233 11.57 8.69 1.68
N LEU A 234 12.57 8.01 1.10
CA LEU A 234 13.93 8.52 1.04
C LEU A 234 14.01 9.87 0.30
N LYS A 235 13.33 9.99 -0.85
CA LYS A 235 13.21 11.26 -1.60
C LYS A 235 12.59 12.36 -0.74
N PHE A 236 11.57 12.02 0.04
CA PHE A 236 10.91 12.95 0.94
C PHE A 236 11.80 13.43 2.08
N LEU A 237 12.55 12.53 2.73
CA LEU A 237 13.51 12.93 3.78
C LEU A 237 14.60 13.84 3.22
N ARG A 238 15.14 13.54 2.03
CA ARG A 238 16.14 14.39 1.34
C ARG A 238 15.56 15.77 1.00
N TYR A 239 14.37 15.80 0.42
CA TYR A 239 13.67 17.04 0.09
C TYR A 239 13.42 17.90 1.34
N LEU A 240 13.02 17.27 2.46
CA LEU A 240 12.81 17.98 3.72
C LEU A 240 14.12 18.55 4.29
N SER A 241 15.22 17.80 4.21
CA SER A 241 16.55 18.28 4.61
C SER A 241 16.98 19.49 3.78
N ASP A 242 16.85 19.45 2.46
CA ASP A 242 17.17 20.58 1.59
C ASP A 242 16.34 21.83 1.96
N LEU A 243 15.07 21.66 2.28
CA LEU A 243 14.20 22.75 2.74
C LEU A 243 14.65 23.34 4.07
N ILE A 244 15.02 22.49 5.04
CA ILE A 244 15.52 22.92 6.34
C ILE A 244 16.84 23.70 6.17
N SER A 245 17.81 23.10 5.49
CA SER A 245 19.10 23.72 5.19
C SER A 245 18.96 25.09 4.52
N ASN A 246 18.04 25.23 3.56
CA ASN A 246 17.78 26.52 2.89
C ASN A 246 17.10 27.55 3.79
N TYR A 247 16.22 27.11 4.70
CA TYR A 247 15.57 28.00 5.66
C TYR A 247 16.57 28.59 6.66
N GLN A 248 17.49 27.77 7.17
CA GLN A 248 18.48 28.22 8.15
C GLN A 248 19.50 29.19 7.55
N LYS A 249 19.93 29.00 6.28
CA LYS A 249 20.81 29.96 5.57
C LYS A 249 20.17 31.35 5.45
N LYS A 250 18.89 31.40 5.08
CA LYS A 250 18.15 32.68 4.98
C LYS A 250 17.94 33.37 6.31
N ALA A 251 17.93 32.63 7.41
CA ALA A 251 17.84 33.23 8.74
C ALA A 251 19.18 33.87 9.14
N THR A 252 20.31 33.21 8.85
CA THR A 252 21.65 33.75 9.15
C THR A 252 22.07 34.93 8.28
N ASP A 253 21.53 35.06 7.06
CA ASP A 253 21.82 36.19 6.17
C ASP A 253 21.00 37.46 6.51
N ASN A 254 20.00 37.35 7.40
CA ASN A 254 19.14 38.46 7.83
C ASN A 254 19.43 38.93 9.28
N GLU A 255 20.46 38.37 9.91
CA GLU A 255 21.01 38.79 11.21
C GLU A 255 22.30 39.60 10.99
#